data_AF-A0A8X6KM47-F1
#
_entry.id   AF-A0A8X6KM47-F1
#
_cell.length_a   1.000
_cell.length_b   1.000
_cell.length_c   1.000
_cell.angle_alpha   90.00
_cell.angle_beta   90.00
_cell.angle_gamma   90.00
#
_symmetry.space_group_name_H-M   'P 1'
#
loop_
_entity.id
_entity.type
_entity.pdbx_description
1 polymer ?
#
loop_
_entity_poly.entity_id
_entity_poly.type
_entity_poly.pdbx_seq_one_letter_code
_entity_poly.pdbx_strand_id
1 'polypeptide(L)'
;MAEAQASDEELQAILGKSELSLFLKPLSTDPDSSKLYCDVKQNKIRPYVPEIFRKKVFLALHNISHPGVRATKRLISERFFWPSMQMDISNFTFLV
;
A
#
# COMPACT_ATOMS: atom_id res chain seq x y z
N MET A 1 4.68 -0.29 -10.96
CA MET A 1 4.60 -0.30 -9.47
C MET A 1 5.87 0.30 -8.87
N ALA A 2 7.04 -0.31 -9.05
CA ALA A 2 8.31 0.24 -8.56
C ALA A 2 8.63 1.64 -9.14
N GLU A 3 8.41 1.84 -10.45
CA GLU A 3 8.56 3.16 -11.09
C GLU A 3 7.64 4.22 -10.47
N ALA A 4 6.36 3.88 -10.26
CA ALA A 4 5.41 4.81 -9.65
C ALA A 4 5.80 5.15 -8.20
N GLN A 5 6.35 4.21 -7.44
CA GLN A 5 6.90 4.48 -6.12
C GLN A 5 8.11 5.42 -6.19
N ALA A 6 8.98 5.26 -7.19
CA ALA A 6 10.15 6.11 -7.35
C ALA A 6 9.78 7.59 -7.54
N SER A 7 8.65 7.87 -8.20
CA SER A 7 8.11 9.21 -8.40
C SER A 7 7.03 9.64 -7.38
N ASP A 8 6.71 8.83 -6.37
CA ASP A 8 5.61 9.13 -5.43
C ASP A 8 6.08 10.08 -4.31
N GLU A 9 5.55 11.30 -4.31
CA GLU A 9 5.91 12.35 -3.35
C GLU A 9 5.55 11.98 -1.91
N GLU A 10 4.43 11.29 -1.69
CA GLU A 10 4.01 10.87 -0.35
C GLU A 10 4.98 9.83 0.19
N LEU A 11 5.41 8.87 -0.63
CA LEU A 11 6.43 7.91 -0.27
C LEU A 11 7.76 8.58 0.08
N GLN A 12 8.25 9.52 -0.74
CA GLN A 12 9.48 10.26 -0.42
C GLN A 12 9.36 11.02 0.90
N ALA A 13 8.21 11.65 1.17
CA ALA A 13 7.95 12.35 2.42
C ALA A 13 7.90 11.40 3.64
N ILE A 14 7.43 10.16 3.47
CA ILE A 14 7.44 9.13 4.52
C ILE A 14 8.87 8.66 4.79
N LEU A 15 9.66 8.41 3.75
CA LEU A 15 11.05 7.96 3.88
C LEU A 15 11.94 9.00 4.57
N GLY A 16 11.62 10.30 4.42
CA GLY A 16 12.29 11.38 5.14
C GLY A 16 11.91 11.51 6.62
N LYS A 17 10.89 10.79 7.12
CA LYS A 17 10.42 10.85 8.51
C LYS A 17 10.88 9.63 9.33
N SER A 18 11.51 9.86 10.48
CA SER A 18 12.06 8.83 11.39
C SER A 18 11.06 7.72 11.76
N GLU A 19 9.88 8.06 12.27
CA GLU A 19 8.97 7.07 12.87
C GLU A 19 8.31 6.10 11.87
N LEU A 20 8.02 6.56 10.65
CA LEU A 20 7.34 5.76 9.63
C LEU A 20 8.33 5.07 8.68
N SER A 21 9.52 5.64 8.47
CA SER A 21 10.58 5.02 7.67
C SER A 21 11.12 3.74 8.29
N LEU A 22 11.08 3.59 9.63
CA LEU A 22 11.56 2.39 10.34
C LEU A 22 10.90 1.08 9.88
N PHE A 23 9.72 1.16 9.26
CA PHE A 23 8.96 -0.02 8.83
C PHE A 23 8.98 -0.25 7.33
N LEU A 24 9.32 0.77 6.53
CA LEU A 24 9.41 0.67 5.08
C LEU A 24 10.83 0.30 4.67
N LYS A 25 11.00 -0.88 4.08
CA LYS A 25 12.29 -1.35 3.58
C LYS A 25 12.25 -1.47 2.06
N PRO A 26 13.31 -1.03 1.36
CA PRO A 26 13.44 -1.33 -0.06
C PRO A 26 13.72 -2.82 -0.23
N LEU A 27 12.91 -3.46 -1.07
CA LEU A 27 13.13 -4.82 -1.56
C LEU A 27 13.66 -4.72 -2.99
N SER A 28 14.82 -5.32 -3.22
CA SER A 28 15.40 -5.47 -4.55
C SER A 28 16.20 -6.78 -4.62
N THR A 29 16.13 -7.45 -5.76
CA THR A 29 17.00 -8.60 -6.08
C THR A 29 18.31 -8.16 -6.74
N ASP A 30 18.38 -6.93 -7.25
CA ASP A 30 19.52 -6.40 -8.00
C ASP A 30 19.80 -4.93 -7.58
N PRO A 31 21.03 -4.56 -7.18
CA PRO A 31 21.40 -3.18 -6.84
C PRO A 31 21.00 -2.12 -7.87
N ASP A 32 20.99 -2.47 -9.16
CA ASP A 32 20.74 -1.52 -10.26
C ASP A 32 19.25 -1.43 -10.66
N SER A 33 18.40 -2.26 -10.05
CA SER A 33 16.97 -2.30 -10.35
C SER A 33 16.14 -1.35 -9.49
N SER A 34 14.98 -0.93 -10.02
CA SER A 34 14.02 -0.10 -9.29
C SER A 34 13.58 -0.78 -7.99
N LYS A 35 13.79 -0.09 -6.86
CA LYS A 35 13.45 -0.60 -5.53
C LYS A 35 11.94 -0.62 -5.32
N LEU A 36 11.43 -1.71 -4.75
CA LEU A 36 10.06 -1.79 -4.27
C LEU A 36 10.04 -1.58 -2.75
N TYR A 37 9.45 -0.50 -2.28
CA TYR A 37 9.28 -0.24 -0.86
C TYR A 37 8.11 -1.04 -0.29
N CYS A 38 8.39 -1.76 0.79
CA CYS A 38 7.45 -2.63 1.49
C CYS A 38 7.45 -2.33 2.98
N ASP A 39 6.28 -2.34 3.60
CA ASP A 39 6.15 -2.39 5.05
C ASP A 39 6.45 -3.82 5.52
N VAL A 40 7.45 -3.95 6.40
CA VAL A 40 7.94 -5.25 6.91
C VAL A 40 7.59 -5.38 8.39
N LYS A 41 6.30 -5.25 8.73
CA LYS A 41 5.79 -5.48 10.08
C LYS A 41 5.38 -6.94 10.27
N GLN A 42 5.67 -7.48 11.47
CA GLN A 42 5.14 -8.76 11.94
C GLN A 42 5.35 -9.94 10.97
N ASN A 43 6.53 -9.99 10.34
CA ASN A 43 6.90 -11.03 9.36
C ASN A 43 6.00 -11.07 8.10
N LYS A 44 5.27 -9.98 7.81
CA LYS A 44 4.51 -9.79 6.58
C LYS A 44 5.19 -8.72 5.73
N ILE A 45 5.32 -9.00 4.44
CA ILE A 45 5.81 -8.03 3.45
C ILE A 45 4.57 -7.45 2.79
N ARG A 46 4.33 -6.15 3.01
CA ARG A 46 3.19 -5.43 2.44
C ARG A 46 3.69 -4.30 1.54
N PRO A 47 3.61 -4.43 0.20
CA PRO A 47 4.03 -3.36 -0.70
C PRO A 47 3.31 -2.06 -0.40
N TYR A 48 4.06 -0.95 -0.39
CA TYR A 48 3.46 0.39 -0.34
C TYR A 48 2.70 0.66 -1.64
N VAL A 49 1.50 1.22 -1.59
CA VAL A 49 0.67 1.49 -2.76
C VAL A 49 0.58 3.00 -3.05
N PRO A 50 1.23 3.47 -4.14
CA PRO A 50 1.05 4.83 -4.65
C PRO A 50 -0.41 5.20 -4.86
N GLU A 51 -0.75 6.47 -4.70
CA GLU A 51 -2.13 6.97 -4.76
C GLU A 51 -2.87 6.49 -6.02
N ILE A 52 -2.21 6.60 -7.16
CA ILE A 52 -2.73 6.21 -8.49
C ILE A 52 -3.19 4.75 -8.58
N PHE A 53 -2.73 3.87 -7.68
CA PHE A 53 -3.09 2.45 -7.69
C PHE A 53 -4.07 2.05 -6.58
N ARG A 54 -4.33 2.90 -5.58
CA ARG A 54 -5.16 2.55 -4.40
C ARG A 54 -6.55 2.09 -4.80
N LYS A 55 -7.23 2.82 -5.70
CA LYS A 55 -8.57 2.46 -6.18
C LYS A 55 -8.57 1.15 -7.00
N LYS A 56 -7.52 0.90 -7.78
CA LYS A 56 -7.36 -0.35 -8.56
C LYS A 56 -7.17 -1.56 -7.63
N VAL A 57 -6.33 -1.43 -6.61
CA VAL A 57 -6.14 -2.46 -5.57
C VAL A 57 -7.45 -2.73 -4.83
N PHE A 58 -8.17 -1.67 -4.45
CA PHE A 58 -9.48 -1.79 -3.82
C PHE A 58 -10.46 -2.58 -4.68
N LEU A 59 -10.69 -2.18 -5.92
CA LEU A 59 -11.66 -2.84 -6.82
C LEU A 59 -11.30 -4.31 -7.06
N ALA A 60 -10.01 -4.61 -7.26
CA ALA A 60 -9.54 -5.96 -7.50
C ALA A 60 -9.85 -6.90 -6.33
N LEU A 61 -9.78 -6.42 -5.08
CA LEU A 61 -10.03 -7.23 -3.89
C LEU A 61 -11.50 -7.20 -3.45
N HIS A 62 -12.19 -6.07 -3.64
CA HIS A 62 -13.61 -5.94 -3.35
C HIS A 62 -14.46 -6.82 -4.28
N ASN A 63 -14.14 -6.87 -5.58
CA ASN A 63 -14.97 -7.58 -6.56
C ASN A 63 -14.85 -9.11 -6.51
N ILE A 64 -14.00 -9.68 -5.63
CA ILE A 64 -13.89 -11.13 -5.46
C ILE A 64 -15.17 -11.71 -4.84
N SER A 65 -15.79 -10.99 -3.91
CA SER A 65 -16.97 -11.48 -3.17
C SER A 65 -17.91 -10.38 -2.68
N HIS A 66 -17.69 -9.13 -3.11
CA HIS A 66 -18.38 -7.94 -2.60
C HIS A 66 -18.43 -7.88 -1.06
N PRO A 67 -17.27 -8.01 -0.39
CA PRO A 67 -17.24 -7.95 1.06
C PRO A 67 -17.64 -6.56 1.56
N GLY A 68 -18.37 -6.51 2.67
CA GLY A 68 -18.61 -5.24 3.36
C GLY A 68 -17.33 -4.59 3.89
N VAL A 69 -17.40 -3.30 4.22
CA VAL A 69 -16.25 -2.43 4.61
C VAL A 69 -15.24 -3.11 5.55
N ARG A 70 -15.71 -3.78 6.61
CA ARG A 70 -14.83 -4.43 7.60
C ARG A 70 -13.98 -5.55 7.00
N ALA A 71 -14.59 -6.38 6.16
CA ALA A 71 -13.90 -7.48 5.49
C ALA A 71 -12.91 -6.96 4.44
N THR A 72 -13.29 -5.93 3.67
CA THR A 72 -12.41 -5.28 2.69
C THR A 72 -11.18 -4.64 3.35
N LYS A 73 -11.38 -3.92 4.45
CA LYS A 73 -10.28 -3.36 5.26
C LYS A 73 -9.28 -4.42 5.69
N ARG A 74 -9.77 -5.55 6.21
CA ARG A 74 -8.92 -6.66 6.64
C ARG A 74 -8.15 -7.24 5.45
N LEU A 75 -8.85 -7.57 4.37
CA LEU A 75 -8.27 -8.22 3.19
C LEU A 75 -7.13 -7.39 2.57
N ILE A 76 -7.34 -6.08 2.43
CA ILE A 76 -6.35 -5.17 1.86
C ILE A 76 -5.20 -4.94 2.84
N SER A 77 -5.48 -4.67 4.12
CA SER A 77 -4.44 -4.35 5.11
C SER A 77 -3.53 -5.51 5.46
N GLU A 78 -3.95 -6.75 5.22
CA GLU A 78 -3.09 -7.93 5.32
C GLU A 78 -2.03 -8.00 4.21
N ARG A 79 -2.23 -7.33 3.07
CA ARG A 79 -1.42 -7.48 1.84
C ARG A 79 -0.71 -6.21 1.40
N PHE A 80 -1.29 -5.05 1.69
CA PHE A 80 -0.83 -3.76 1.18
C PHE A 80 -0.72 -2.73 2.29
N PHE A 81 0.01 -1.65 2.01
CA PHE A 81 0.16 -0.53 2.91
C PHE A 81 0.07 0.79 2.16
N TRP A 82 -0.60 1.77 2.75
CA TRP A 82 -0.44 3.19 2.45
C TRP A 82 -0.98 4.03 3.62
N PRO A 83 -0.55 5.29 3.80
CA PRO A 83 -1.12 6.21 4.78
C PRO A 83 -2.63 6.37 4.61
N SER A 84 -3.36 6.48 5.71
CA SER A 84 -4.82 6.70 5.67
C SER A 84 -5.64 5.61 4.98
N MET A 85 -5.06 4.45 4.69
CA MET A 85 -5.72 3.32 4.00
C MET A 85 -7.09 2.93 4.56
N GLN A 86 -7.26 2.96 5.88
CA GLN A 86 -8.54 2.61 6.49
C GLN A 86 -9.66 3.60 6.11
N MET A 87 -9.32 4.88 5.97
CA MET A 87 -10.25 5.93 5.54
C MET A 87 -10.60 5.74 4.07
N ASP A 88 -9.59 5.61 3.21
CA ASP A 88 -9.75 5.42 1.76
C ASP A 88 -10.62 4.21 1.44
N ILE A 89 -10.35 3.05 2.05
CA ILE A 89 -11.14 1.83 1.83
C ILE A 89 -12.61 2.03 2.23
N SER A 90 -12.86 2.76 3.33
CA SER A 90 -14.25 3.07 3.74
C SER A 90 -14.93 3.88 2.65
N ASN A 91 -14.30 4.96 2.20
CA ASN A 91 -14.83 5.86 1.19
C ASN A 91 -15.07 5.12 -0.14
N PHE A 92 -14.14 4.29 -0.59
CA PHE A 92 -14.31 3.54 -1.84
C PHE A 92 -15.46 2.53 -1.76
N THR A 93 -15.66 1.88 -0.61
CA THR A 93 -16.76 0.93 -0.42
C THR A 93 -18.13 1.62 -0.44
N PHE A 94 -18.23 2.87 0.01
CA PHE A 94 -19.48 3.64 -0.07
C PHE A 94 -19.79 4.17 -1.48
N LEU A 95 -18.85 4.05 -2.42
CA LEU A 95 -18.95 4.55 -3.79
C LEU A 95 -19.17 3.44 -4.83
N VAL A 96 -19.36 2.20 -4.40
CA VAL A 96 -19.57 1.02 -5.27
C VAL A 96 -20.85 0.27 -4.93
#